data_AF-A0A7W9EKS8-F1
#
_entry.id   AF-A0A7W9EKS8-F1
#
_cell.length_a   1.000
_cell.length_b   1.000
_cell.length_c   1.000
_cell.angle_alpha   90.00
_cell.angle_beta   90.00
_cell.angle_gamma   90.00
#
_symmetry.space_group_name_H-M   'P 1'
#
loop_
_entity.id
_entity.type
_entity.pdbx_description
1 polymer ?
#
loop_
_entity_poly.entity_id
_entity_poly.type
_entity_poly.pdbx_seq_one_letter_code
_entity_poly.pdbx_strand_id
1 'polypeptide(L)' 'MDTTIESPCILICTIDAETGFCLGCARTLDEIAQWSSMSADERMAVWALLADRHEIIVEKRNG' A
#
# COMPACT_ATOMS: atom_id res chain seq x y z
N MET A 1 -20.07 9.71 12.70
CA MET A 1 -19.63 9.05 11.48
C MET A 1 -18.12 8.98 11.58
N ASP A 2 -17.56 7.78 11.70
CA ASP A 2 -16.11 7.60 11.75
C ASP A 2 -15.57 7.79 10.33
N THR A 3 -14.95 8.93 10.05
CA THR A 3 -14.42 9.31 8.73
C THR A 3 -12.98 8.80 8.52
N THR A 4 -12.57 7.81 9.30
CA THR A 4 -11.23 7.24 9.30
C THR A 4 -11.08 6.30 8.11
N ILE A 5 -10.14 6.63 7.22
CA ILE A 5 -9.73 5.68 6.18
C ILE A 5 -8.86 4.62 6.85
N GLU A 6 -9.35 3.39 6.82
CA GLU A 6 -8.71 2.22 7.42
C GLU A 6 -7.38 1.89 6.75
N SER A 7 -6.45 1.32 7.53
CA SER A 7 -5.15 0.87 7.01
C SER A 7 -5.32 -0.40 6.17
N PRO A 8 -4.73 -0.47 4.96
CA PRO A 8 -4.74 -1.69 4.13
C PRO A 8 -3.75 -2.76 4.66
N CYS A 9 -3.12 -2.55 5.81
CA CYS A 9 -2.09 -3.43 6.35
C CYS A 9 -2.68 -4.76 6.83
N ILE A 10 -2.19 -5.87 6.26
CA ILE A 10 -2.55 -7.23 6.69
C ILE A 10 -1.49 -7.87 7.60
N LEU A 11 -0.64 -7.05 8.23
CA LEU A 11 0.46 -7.48 9.11
C LEU A 11 1.56 -8.30 8.42
N ILE A 12 1.63 -8.24 7.09
CA ILE A 12 2.76 -8.74 6.30
C ILE A 12 3.56 -7.52 5.85
N CYS A 13 4.81 -7.41 6.30
CA CYS A 13 5.72 -6.33 5.97
C CYS A 13 6.98 -6.89 5.29
N THR A 14 6.87 -7.16 4.00
CA THR A 14 8.01 -7.57 3.16
C THR A 14 7.97 -6.73 1.91
N ILE A 15 9.03 -5.94 1.69
CA ILE A 15 9.14 -5.11 0.48
C ILE A 15 9.68 -5.99 -0.64
N ASP A 16 8.97 -5.97 -1.76
CA ASP A 16 9.45 -6.51 -3.00
C ASP A 16 10.57 -5.62 -3.54
N ALA A 17 11.76 -6.18 -3.74
CA ALA A 17 12.96 -5.41 -4.10
C ALA A 17 12.91 -4.88 -5.53
N GLU A 18 12.11 -5.48 -6.41
CA GLU A 18 11.99 -5.06 -7.81
C GLU A 18 10.97 -3.91 -7.97
N THR A 19 9.81 -4.03 -7.34
CA THR A 19 8.71 -3.07 -7.45
C THR A 19 8.74 -1.97 -6.38
N GLY A 20 9.42 -2.21 -5.25
CA GLY A 20 9.45 -1.29 -4.11
C GLY A 20 8.16 -1.27 -3.28
N PHE A 21 7.21 -2.16 -3.55
CA PHE A 21 5.95 -2.26 -2.83
C PHE A 21 5.96 -3.36 -1.77
N CYS A 22 5.20 -3.15 -0.69
CA CYS A 22 4.96 -4.17 0.30
C CYS A 22 4.09 -5.29 -0.28
N LEU A 23 4.55 -6.54 -0.19
CA LEU A 23 3.84 -7.72 -0.66
C LEU A 23 2.49 -7.95 0.03
N GLY A 24 2.30 -7.39 1.23
CA GLY A 24 1.06 -7.54 1.98
C GLY A 24 -0.01 -6.49 1.67
N CYS A 25 0.40 -5.22 1.53
CA CYS A 25 -0.54 -4.10 1.43
C CYS A 25 -0.31 -3.17 0.24
N ALA A 26 0.61 -3.52 -0.66
CA ALA A 26 0.98 -2.76 -1.85
C ALA A 26 1.40 -1.29 -1.63
N ARG A 27 1.63 -0.88 -0.38
CA ARG A 27 2.18 0.44 -0.05
C ARG A 27 3.71 0.46 -0.17
N THR A 28 4.26 1.63 -0.47
CA THR A 28 5.70 1.89 -0.37
C THR A 28 6.13 2.05 1.10
N LEU A 29 7.44 2.02 1.36
CA LEU A 29 7.97 2.28 2.71
C LEU A 29 7.61 3.68 3.22
N ASP A 30 7.64 4.70 2.35
CA ASP A 30 7.31 6.07 2.74
C ASP A 30 5.83 6.22 3.12
N GLU A 31 4.93 5.60 2.34
CA GLU A 31 3.50 5.56 2.65
C GLU A 31 3.23 4.81 3.96
N ILE A 32 3.99 3.76 4.27
CA ILE A 32 3.89 3.04 5.55
C ILE A 32 4.32 3.95 6.70
N ALA A 33 5.46 4.64 6.56
CA ALA A 33 6.01 5.51 7.59
C ALA A 33 5.12 6.73 7.90
N GLN A 34 4.45 7.27 6.88
CA GLN A 34 3.65 8.50 6.99
C GLN A 34 2.15 8.25 7.20
N TRP A 35 1.69 7.00 7.21
CA TRP A 35 0.26 6.66 7.23
C TRP A 35 -0.53 7.35 8.35
N SER A 36 0.01 7.36 9.57
CA SER A 36 -0.65 7.96 10.73
C SER A 36 -0.79 9.48 10.61
N SER A 37 0.11 10.14 9.89
CA SER A 37 0.08 11.59 9.62
C SER A 37 -0.67 12.00 8.36
N MET A 38 -1.01 11.06 7.47
CA MET A 38 -1.78 11.34 6.26
C MET A 38 -3.21 11.77 6.59
N SER A 39 -3.69 12.76 5.84
CA SER A 39 -5.09 13.18 5.75
C SER A 39 -5.97 12.09 5.11
N ALA A 40 -7.29 12.23 5.24
CA ALA A 40 -8.23 11.28 4.63
C ALA A 40 -8.09 11.24 3.10
N ASP A 41 -7.88 12.38 2.45
CA ASP A 41 -7.71 12.47 0.98
C ASP A 41 -6.44 11.77 0.52
N GLU A 42 -5.32 11.96 1.24
CA GLU A 42 -4.07 11.25 0.96
C GLU A 42 -4.23 9.73 1.14
N ARG A 43 -4.91 9.29 2.20
CA ARG A 43 -5.18 7.86 2.42
C ARG A 43 -6.08 7.28 1.32
N MET A 44 -7.10 8.00 0.88
CA MET A 44 -7.94 7.58 -0.25
C MET A 44 -7.14 7.49 -1.55
N ALA A 45 -6.24 8.45 -1.80
CA ALA A 45 -5.36 8.41 -2.96
C ALA A 45 -4.45 7.17 -2.94
N VAL A 46 -3.87 6.82 -1.79
CA VAL A 46 -3.10 5.58 -1.64
C VAL A 46 -3.97 4.35 -1.92
N TRP A 47 -5.18 4.28 -1.35
CA TRP A 47 -6.12 3.18 -1.57
C TRP A 47 -6.46 2.95 -3.04
N ALA A 48 -6.67 4.03 -3.80
CA ALA A 48 -6.98 3.96 -5.23
C ALA A 48 -5.87 3.29 -6.06
N LEU A 49 -4.62 3.31 -5.57
CA LEU A 49 -3.46 2.74 -6.26
C LEU A 49 -3.20 1.26 -5.91
N LEU A 50 -3.79 0.73 -4.82
CA LEU A 50 -3.39 -0.57 -4.29
C LEU A 50 -3.75 -1.75 -5.22
N ALA A 51 -4.88 -1.66 -5.94
CA ALA A 51 -5.31 -2.70 -6.86
C ALA A 51 -4.29 -2.89 -7.99
N ASP A 52 -3.97 -1.81 -8.71
CA ASP A 52 -2.99 -1.81 -9.80
C ASP A 52 -1.60 -2.25 -9.31
N ARG A 53 -1.19 -1.81 -8.12
CA ARG A 53 0.09 -2.22 -7.52
C ARG A 53 0.13 -3.70 -7.17
N HIS A 54 -0.98 -4.30 -6.72
CA HIS A 54 -1.05 -5.75 -6.53
C HIS A 54 -0.88 -6.50 -7.85
N GLU A 55 -1.49 -6.03 -8.95
CA GLU A 55 -1.31 -6.62 -10.27
C GLU A 55 0.16 -6.57 -10.70
N ILE A 56 0.82 -5.41 -10.55
CA ILE A 56 2.25 -5.24 -10.83
C ILE A 56 3.11 -6.23 -10.04
N ILE A 57 2.86 -6.39 -8.73
CA ILE A 57 3.59 -7.35 -7.88
C ILE A 57 3.42 -8.79 -8.41
N VAL A 58 2.20 -9.17 -8.79
CA VAL A 58 1.90 -10.52 -9.30
C VAL A 58 2.60 -10.76 -10.64
N GLU A 59 2.53 -9.81 -11.57
CA GLU A 59 3.17 -9.91 -12.88
C GLU A 59 4.69 -10.07 -12.77
N LYS A 60 5.33 -9.23 -11.95
CA LYS A 60 6.78 -9.26 -11.77
C LYS A 60 7.30 -10.54 -11.10
N ARG A 61 6.52 -11.14 -10.20
CA ARG A 61 6.92 -12.36 -9.50
C ARG A 61 6.69 -13.65 -10.30
N ASN A 62 5.88 -13.59 -11.35
CA ASN A 62 5.58 -14.74 -12.22
C ASN A 62 6.47 -14.80 -13.48
N GLY A 63 7.31 -13.79 -13.71
CA GLY A 63 8.32 -13.77 -14.78
C GLY A 63 9.70 -14.20 -14.30
#